data_AF-V2I9W5-F1
#
_entry.id   AF-V2I9W5-F1
#
_cell.length_a   1.000
_cell.length_b   1.000
_cell.length_c   1.000
_cell.angle_alpha   90.00
_cell.angle_beta   90.00
_cell.angle_gamma   90.00
#
_symmetry.space_group_name_H-M   'P 1'
#
loop_
_entity.id
_entity.type
_entity.pdbx_description
1 polymer ?
#
loop_
_entity_poly.entity_id
_entity_poly.type
_entity_poly.pdbx_seq_one_letter_code
_entity_poly.pdbx_strand_id
1 'polypeptide(L)'
;MQWILDHSQLISAFTGVGTLLVWVIYLQVFVSSYRRQLRATLLITRGPGDGLAARCFVTNMSWGPLYVQSVLIALETPDRTIVMPATETQDEEQRAYSRPLERTRQGPLQPAAIRDIGSFEHLMAPALRELPEGVAAVQAVTIVVLGVYGSEDLPVGARRRFVVTPAADRLRLHGATLDTEQIRKKDERRKLLADLQRDQ
;
A
#
# COMPACT_ATOMS: atom_id res chain seq x y z
N MET A 1 -22.87 -54.41 30.13
CA MET A 1 -22.21 -53.28 30.81
C MET A 1 -20.70 -53.48 31.02
N GLN A 2 -20.17 -54.72 31.13
CA GLN A 2 -18.73 -54.97 31.35
C GLN A 2 -17.79 -54.55 30.19
N TRP A 3 -18.25 -54.57 28.93
CA TRP A 3 -17.42 -54.20 27.77
C TRP A 3 -16.93 -52.74 27.78
N ILE A 4 -17.77 -51.81 28.27
CA ILE A 4 -17.45 -50.40 28.44
C ILE A 4 -16.44 -50.18 29.58
N LEU A 5 -16.46 -51.02 30.61
CA LEU A 5 -15.51 -50.93 31.73
C LEU A 5 -14.12 -51.40 31.30
N ASP A 6 -14.02 -52.50 30.54
CA ASP A 6 -12.76 -53.03 30.02
C ASP A 6 -12.08 -52.12 28.99
N HIS A 7 -12.86 -51.38 28.19
CA HIS A 7 -12.34 -50.48 27.14
C HIS A 7 -12.43 -48.99 27.52
N SER A 8 -12.79 -48.68 28.77
CA SER A 8 -12.97 -47.30 29.28
C SER A 8 -11.71 -46.44 29.12
N GLN A 9 -10.52 -47.03 29.30
CA GLN A 9 -9.24 -46.35 29.08
C GLN A 9 -9.02 -45.99 27.61
N LEU A 10 -9.32 -46.89 26.68
CA LEU A 10 -9.19 -46.63 25.24
C LEU A 10 -10.18 -45.55 24.79
N ILE A 11 -11.43 -45.63 25.24
CA ILE A 11 -12.46 -44.62 24.93
C ILE A 11 -12.05 -43.24 25.47
N SER A 12 -11.51 -43.18 26.69
CA SER A 12 -11.02 -41.93 27.28
C SER A 12 -9.80 -41.39 26.53
N ALA A 13 -8.87 -42.26 26.12
CA ALA A 13 -7.71 -41.86 25.31
C ALA A 13 -8.13 -41.30 23.94
N PHE A 14 -9.07 -41.96 23.24
CA PHE A 14 -9.60 -41.47 21.97
C PHE A 14 -10.37 -40.15 22.14
N THR A 15 -11.12 -40.00 23.23
CA THR A 15 -11.83 -38.74 23.55
C THR A 15 -10.81 -37.61 23.82
N GLY A 16 -9.73 -37.90 24.54
CA GLY A 16 -8.62 -36.97 24.77
C GLY A 16 -7.93 -36.53 23.49
N VAL A 17 -7.59 -37.48 22.61
CA VAL A 17 -7.00 -37.20 21.29
C VAL A 17 -7.97 -36.40 20.41
N GLY A 18 -9.25 -36.76 20.38
CA GLY A 18 -10.28 -36.03 19.64
C GLY A 18 -10.42 -34.59 20.14
N THR A 19 -10.42 -34.39 21.45
CA THR A 19 -10.46 -33.05 22.06
C THR A 19 -9.23 -32.23 21.70
N LEU A 20 -8.04 -32.85 21.75
CA LEU A 20 -6.78 -32.20 21.36
C LEU A 20 -6.78 -31.82 19.87
N LEU A 21 -7.34 -32.66 19.00
CA LEU A 21 -7.49 -32.37 17.57
C LEU A 21 -8.41 -31.16 17.33
N VAL A 22 -9.54 -31.07 18.04
CA VAL A 22 -10.42 -29.90 18.00
C VAL A 22 -9.67 -28.63 18.43
N TRP A 23 -8.87 -28.70 19.50
CA TRP A 23 -8.04 -27.57 19.93
C TRP A 23 -7.01 -27.15 18.88
N VAL A 24 -6.36 -28.11 18.21
CA VAL A 24 -5.39 -27.82 17.13
C VAL A 24 -6.09 -27.12 15.95
N ILE A 25 -7.27 -27.60 15.52
CA ILE A 25 -8.04 -26.96 14.46
C ILE A 25 -8.43 -25.54 14.89
N TYR A 26 -8.94 -25.38 16.11
CA TYR A 26 -9.32 -24.07 16.64
C TYR A 26 -8.14 -23.10 16.66
N LEU A 27 -6.98 -23.55 17.16
CA LEU A 27 -5.75 -22.76 17.18
C LEU A 27 -5.31 -22.38 15.76
N GLN A 28 -5.38 -23.31 14.81
CA GLN A 28 -5.03 -23.04 13.42
C GLN A 28 -5.95 -21.97 12.79
N VAL A 29 -7.26 -22.06 13.01
CA VAL A 29 -8.24 -21.07 12.54
C VAL A 29 -8.00 -19.71 13.20
N PHE A 30 -7.76 -19.70 14.51
CA PHE A 30 -7.47 -18.48 15.27
C PHE A 30 -6.20 -17.79 14.76
N VAL A 31 -5.10 -18.52 14.65
CA VAL A 31 -3.82 -17.98 14.16
C VAL A 31 -3.93 -17.49 12.73
N SER A 32 -4.63 -18.21 11.85
CA SER A 32 -4.86 -17.79 10.46
C SER A 32 -5.65 -16.47 10.40
N SER A 33 -6.73 -16.39 11.16
CA SER A 33 -7.60 -15.21 11.21
C SER A 33 -6.88 -14.00 11.81
N TYR A 34 -6.16 -14.20 12.91
CA TYR A 34 -5.37 -13.17 13.59
C TYR A 34 -4.25 -12.63 12.69
N ARG A 35 -3.49 -13.52 12.03
CA ARG A 35 -2.46 -13.13 11.06
C ARG A 35 -3.01 -12.38 9.85
N ARG A 36 -4.27 -12.61 9.46
CA ARG A 36 -4.91 -11.87 8.36
C ARG A 36 -5.33 -10.46 8.80
N GLN A 37 -5.77 -10.29 10.04
CA GLN A 37 -6.19 -8.99 10.59
C GLN A 37 -4.99 -8.06 10.85
N LEU A 38 -3.83 -8.60 11.22
CA LEU A 38 -2.62 -7.81 11.48
C LEU A 38 -1.93 -7.25 10.23
N ARG A 39 -2.36 -7.64 9.02
CA ARG A 39 -1.71 -7.18 7.79
C ARG A 39 -2.18 -5.77 7.44
N ALA A 40 -1.24 -4.84 7.36
CA ALA A 40 -1.53 -3.52 6.84
C ALA A 40 -1.90 -3.58 5.34
N THR A 41 -2.91 -2.82 4.95
CA THR A 41 -3.38 -2.71 3.56
C THR A 41 -3.62 -1.25 3.23
N LEU A 42 -3.01 -0.77 2.15
CA LEU A 42 -3.19 0.57 1.63
C LEU A 42 -3.84 0.51 0.24
N LEU A 43 -4.84 1.34 0.00
CA LEU A 43 -5.47 1.45 -1.31
C LEU A 43 -5.05 2.78 -1.95
N ILE A 44 -4.58 2.73 -3.18
CA ILE A 44 -4.26 3.92 -3.98
C ILE A 44 -5.35 4.06 -5.02
N THR A 45 -6.06 5.17 -5.03
CA THR A 45 -7.15 5.41 -5.99
C THR A 45 -6.93 6.71 -6.76
N ARG A 46 -7.43 6.71 -7.99
CA ARG A 46 -7.59 7.95 -8.74
C ARG A 46 -8.92 8.58 -8.35
N GLY A 47 -8.84 9.85 -7.96
CA GLY A 47 -9.95 10.72 -7.64
C GLY A 47 -10.52 11.45 -8.86
N PRO A 48 -11.43 12.42 -8.62
CA PRO A 48 -11.99 13.26 -9.66
C PRO A 48 -10.91 14.12 -10.34
N GLY A 49 -11.17 14.49 -11.59
CA GLY A 49 -10.30 15.31 -12.43
C GLY A 49 -9.86 14.61 -13.71
N ASP A 50 -9.53 15.42 -14.71
CA ASP A 50 -9.21 14.98 -16.06
C ASP A 50 -7.72 14.77 -16.24
N GLY A 51 -7.34 13.71 -16.95
CA GLY A 51 -5.94 13.44 -17.29
C GLY A 51 -5.00 13.49 -16.07
N LEU A 52 -3.93 14.30 -16.19
CA LEU A 52 -2.91 14.53 -15.18
C LEU A 52 -3.36 15.44 -14.03
N ALA A 53 -4.42 16.23 -14.21
CA ALA A 53 -5.00 17.05 -13.16
C ALA A 53 -5.82 16.23 -12.16
N ALA A 54 -6.08 14.94 -12.45
CA ALA A 54 -6.78 14.06 -11.54
C ALA A 54 -6.06 13.95 -10.19
N ARG A 55 -6.84 13.98 -9.11
CA ARG A 55 -6.32 13.78 -7.74
C ARG A 55 -5.95 12.33 -7.52
N CYS A 56 -4.93 12.07 -6.71
CA CYS A 56 -4.59 10.73 -6.25
C CYS A 56 -4.83 10.64 -4.75
N PHE A 57 -5.50 9.57 -4.33
CA PHE A 57 -5.83 9.33 -2.92
C PHE A 57 -5.16 8.07 -2.40
N VAL A 58 -4.86 8.09 -1.11
CA VAL A 58 -4.38 6.94 -0.35
C VAL A 58 -5.35 6.68 0.78
N THR A 59 -5.87 5.47 0.86
CA THR A 59 -6.81 5.04 1.92
C THR A 59 -6.18 3.95 2.77
N ASN A 60 -6.28 4.09 4.09
CA ASN A 60 -5.89 3.03 5.01
C ASN A 60 -7.03 1.99 5.14
N MET A 61 -6.79 0.79 4.63
CA MET A 61 -7.70 -0.36 4.73
C MET A 61 -7.25 -1.37 5.80
N SER A 62 -6.31 -0.96 6.66
CA SER A 62 -5.82 -1.74 7.80
C SER A 62 -6.72 -1.56 9.01
N TRP A 63 -6.62 -2.48 9.98
CA TRP A 63 -7.37 -2.40 11.24
C TRP A 63 -6.84 -1.33 12.20
N GLY A 64 -5.55 -1.00 12.13
CA GLY A 64 -4.90 -0.01 12.99
C GLY A 64 -4.44 1.25 12.24
N PRO A 65 -3.99 2.27 12.99
CA PRO A 65 -3.40 3.46 12.41
C PRO A 65 -2.08 3.15 11.69
N LEU A 66 -1.87 3.77 10.55
CA LEU A 66 -0.66 3.65 9.74
C LEU A 66 -0.07 5.04 9.55
N TYR A 67 1.26 5.18 9.64
CA TYR A 67 1.93 6.44 9.35
C TYR A 67 2.49 6.42 7.93
N VAL A 68 1.99 7.28 7.04
CA VAL A 68 2.54 7.42 5.69
C VAL A 68 3.89 8.12 5.82
N GLN A 69 4.96 7.41 5.48
CA GLN A 69 6.34 7.86 5.63
C GLN A 69 6.87 8.49 4.35
N SER A 70 6.51 7.96 3.18
CA SER A 70 6.99 8.51 1.91
C SER A 70 6.06 8.13 0.76
N VAL A 71 6.05 8.96 -0.27
CA VAL A 71 5.39 8.68 -1.54
C VAL A 71 6.47 8.77 -2.61
N LEU A 72 6.72 7.65 -3.29
CA LEU A 72 7.65 7.57 -4.41
C LEU A 72 6.87 7.45 -5.71
N ILE A 73 7.49 7.93 -6.78
CA ILE A 73 6.92 7.88 -8.12
C ILE A 73 7.95 7.29 -9.05
N ALA A 74 7.51 6.29 -9.80
CA ALA A 74 8.28 5.73 -10.90
C ALA A 74 7.63 6.14 -12.22
N LEU A 75 8.37 6.92 -13.03
CA LEU A 75 8.01 7.19 -14.42
C LEU A 75 8.67 6.16 -15.31
N GLU A 76 7.87 5.51 -16.14
CA GLU A 76 8.35 4.55 -17.14
C GLU A 76 8.31 5.23 -18.51
N THR A 77 9.47 5.26 -19.15
CA THR A 77 9.65 5.68 -20.55
C THR A 77 10.14 4.48 -21.37
N PRO A 78 10.19 4.58 -22.72
CA PRO A 78 10.66 3.47 -23.55
C PRO A 78 12.06 2.97 -23.16
N ASP A 79 12.94 3.88 -22.72
CA ASP A 79 14.36 3.60 -22.53
C ASP A 79 14.74 3.35 -21.06
N ARG A 80 13.97 3.88 -20.10
CA ARG A 80 14.33 3.85 -18.68
C ARG A 80 13.13 4.01 -17.74
N THR A 81 13.37 3.66 -16.48
CA THR A 81 12.46 3.97 -15.37
C THR A 81 13.15 4.94 -14.42
N ILE A 82 12.52 6.10 -14.18
CA ILE A 82 13.02 7.12 -13.25
C ILE A 82 12.18 7.04 -11.98
N VAL A 83 12.82 6.75 -10.84
CA VAL A 83 12.16 6.69 -9.53
C VAL A 83 12.61 7.87 -8.70
N MET A 84 11.66 8.67 -8.21
CA MET A 84 11.95 9.85 -7.40
C MET A 84 10.98 9.95 -6.21
N PRO A 85 11.43 10.51 -5.08
CA PRO A 85 10.53 10.88 -3.99
C PRO A 85 9.64 12.04 -4.42
N ALA A 86 8.37 11.96 -4.05
CA ALA A 86 7.39 13.01 -4.21
C ALA A 86 6.69 13.24 -2.86
N THR A 87 7.46 13.40 -1.80
CA THR A 87 6.97 13.46 -0.42
C THR A 87 6.43 14.84 -0.03
N GLU A 88 7.00 15.91 -0.61
CA GLU A 88 6.63 17.30 -0.32
C GLU A 88 5.58 17.84 -1.28
N THR A 89 4.49 18.37 -0.74
CA THR A 89 3.42 18.94 -1.55
C THR A 89 3.83 20.31 -2.09
N GLN A 90 3.83 20.45 -3.42
CA GLN A 90 4.00 21.76 -4.09
C GLN A 90 2.65 22.42 -4.44
N ASP A 91 1.54 21.70 -4.25
CA ASP A 91 0.18 22.14 -4.58
C ASP A 91 -0.22 23.38 -3.76
N GLU A 92 -0.51 24.48 -4.46
CA GLU A 92 -0.87 25.76 -3.83
C GLU A 92 -2.23 25.68 -3.11
N GLU A 93 -3.15 24.84 -3.62
CA GLU A 93 -4.42 24.54 -2.96
C GLU A 93 -4.22 23.88 -1.60
N GLN A 94 -3.19 23.02 -1.47
CA GLN A 94 -2.84 22.42 -0.18
C GLN A 94 -2.16 23.43 0.77
N ARG A 95 -1.57 24.53 0.27
CA ARG A 95 -0.96 25.56 1.12
C ARG A 95 -1.98 26.39 1.90
N ALA A 96 -3.22 26.45 1.39
CA ALA A 96 -4.35 27.14 2.03
C ALA A 96 -4.87 26.43 3.30
N TYR A 97 -4.49 25.17 3.52
CA TYR A 97 -4.82 24.44 4.75
C TYR A 97 -4.10 25.03 5.98
N SER A 98 -4.84 25.20 7.08
CA SER A 98 -4.37 25.88 8.28
C SER A 98 -3.38 25.06 9.12
N ARG A 99 -3.25 23.73 8.89
CA ARG A 99 -2.42 22.85 9.73
C ARG A 99 -1.15 22.38 8.99
N PRO A 100 0.04 22.43 9.63
CA PRO A 100 1.30 21.97 9.01
C PRO A 100 1.29 20.51 8.52
N LEU A 101 0.54 19.61 9.18
CA LEU A 101 0.37 18.20 8.77
C LEU A 101 -0.48 18.00 7.50
N GLU A 102 -1.20 19.03 7.06
CA GLU A 102 -2.00 19.02 5.82
C GLU A 102 -1.16 19.51 4.62
N ARG A 103 0.06 20.03 4.88
CA ARG A 103 1.02 20.47 3.86
C ARG A 103 1.98 19.38 3.40
N THR A 104 2.06 18.26 4.12
CA THR A 104 2.92 17.14 3.73
C THR A 104 2.05 15.96 3.25
N ARG A 105 2.59 15.16 2.32
CA ARG A 105 1.95 13.89 1.94
C ARG A 105 2.20 12.78 2.98
N GLN A 106 2.98 13.10 4.01
CA GLN A 106 3.31 12.26 5.16
C GLN A 106 2.32 12.46 6.29
N GLY A 107 2.28 11.50 7.20
CA GLY A 107 1.58 11.64 8.47
C GLY A 107 0.71 10.44 8.83
N PRO A 108 0.10 10.49 10.02
CA PRO A 108 -0.78 9.42 10.48
C PRO A 108 -2.04 9.35 9.61
N LEU A 109 -2.48 8.12 9.33
CA LEU A 109 -3.67 7.77 8.59
C LEU A 109 -4.46 6.74 9.42
N GLN A 110 -5.58 7.18 9.98
CA GLN A 110 -6.47 6.33 10.78
C GLN A 110 -7.10 5.23 9.92
N PRO A 111 -7.56 4.11 10.52
CA PRO A 111 -8.35 3.11 9.79
C PRO A 111 -9.50 3.75 9.02
N ALA A 112 -9.71 3.31 7.79
CA ALA A 112 -10.71 3.83 6.84
C ALA A 112 -10.56 5.32 6.45
N ALA A 113 -9.53 6.02 6.93
CA ALA A 113 -9.27 7.40 6.53
C ALA A 113 -8.63 7.47 5.14
N ILE A 114 -8.95 8.54 4.42
CA ILE A 114 -8.42 8.87 3.11
C ILE A 114 -7.52 10.10 3.22
N ARG A 115 -6.38 10.09 2.52
CA ARG A 115 -5.48 11.22 2.36
C ARG A 115 -5.33 11.55 0.90
N ASP A 116 -5.47 12.84 0.59
CA ASP A 116 -5.14 13.39 -0.71
C ASP A 116 -3.63 13.62 -0.80
N ILE A 117 -3.00 12.98 -1.79
CA ILE A 117 -1.56 13.13 -2.05
C ILE A 117 -1.28 14.05 -3.24
N GLY A 118 -2.28 14.75 -3.79
CA GLY A 118 -2.10 15.74 -4.86
C GLY A 118 -2.51 15.23 -6.24
N SER A 119 -2.44 16.11 -7.23
CA SER A 119 -2.66 15.74 -8.63
C SER A 119 -1.51 14.90 -9.19
N PHE A 120 -1.79 14.08 -10.22
CA PHE A 120 -0.75 13.33 -10.92
C PHE A 120 0.32 14.25 -11.52
N GLU A 121 -0.06 15.43 -12.00
CA GLU A 121 0.86 16.45 -12.48
C GLU A 121 1.89 16.87 -11.41
N HIS A 122 1.44 17.27 -10.22
CA HIS A 122 2.32 17.65 -9.11
C HIS A 122 3.14 16.49 -8.57
N LEU A 123 2.56 15.29 -8.58
CA LEU A 123 3.24 14.07 -8.24
C LEU A 123 4.38 13.84 -9.24
N MET A 124 4.13 13.87 -10.55
CA MET A 124 5.14 13.57 -11.57
C MET A 124 6.22 14.65 -11.73
N ALA A 125 5.96 15.89 -11.30
CA ALA A 125 6.83 17.05 -11.50
C ALA A 125 8.32 16.82 -11.13
N PRO A 126 8.69 16.23 -9.98
CA PRO A 126 10.10 15.99 -9.64
C PRO A 126 10.79 15.05 -10.65
N ALA A 127 10.13 13.96 -11.05
CA ALA A 127 10.70 13.00 -11.99
C ALA A 127 10.70 13.53 -13.43
N LEU A 128 9.76 14.39 -13.79
CA LEU A 128 9.73 15.05 -15.10
C LEU A 128 10.87 16.06 -15.29
N ARG A 129 11.39 16.67 -14.22
CA ARG A 129 12.55 17.56 -14.31
C ARG A 129 13.84 16.85 -14.74
N GLU A 130 13.94 15.56 -14.43
CA GLU A 130 15.04 14.68 -14.86
C GLU A 130 14.81 14.06 -16.25
N LEU A 131 13.65 14.34 -16.87
CA LEU A 131 13.23 13.78 -18.14
C LEU A 131 13.20 14.87 -19.24
N PRO A 132 14.30 15.07 -20.00
CA PRO A 132 14.36 16.08 -21.05
C PRO A 132 13.34 15.86 -22.17
N GLU A 133 12.92 14.62 -22.40
CA GLU A 133 11.88 14.25 -23.37
C GLU A 133 10.47 14.72 -22.94
N GLY A 134 10.32 15.12 -21.68
CA GLY A 134 9.09 15.65 -21.10
C GLY A 134 7.99 14.60 -20.94
N VAL A 135 6.79 15.08 -20.59
CA VAL A 135 5.65 14.21 -20.25
C VAL A 135 5.20 13.32 -21.40
N ALA A 136 5.45 13.73 -22.65
CA ALA A 136 5.05 13.00 -23.84
C ALA A 136 5.76 11.63 -23.99
N ALA A 137 6.96 11.48 -23.40
CA ALA A 137 7.70 10.23 -23.42
C ALA A 137 7.28 9.23 -22.31
N VAL A 138 6.40 9.65 -21.39
CA VAL A 138 5.95 8.81 -20.27
C VAL A 138 4.88 7.83 -20.77
N GLN A 139 5.15 6.53 -20.65
CA GLN A 139 4.21 5.45 -20.99
C GLN A 139 3.36 5.03 -19.78
N ALA A 140 3.95 5.06 -18.59
CA ALA A 140 3.25 4.73 -17.36
C ALA A 140 3.84 5.48 -16.17
N VAL A 141 3.00 5.69 -15.17
CA VAL A 141 3.37 6.21 -13.85
C VAL A 141 2.96 5.21 -12.78
N THR A 142 3.89 4.83 -11.92
CA THR A 142 3.62 4.00 -10.76
C THR A 142 3.76 4.82 -9.50
N ILE A 143 2.68 4.90 -8.73
CA ILE A 143 2.68 5.52 -7.39
C ILE A 143 3.00 4.43 -6.38
N VAL A 144 4.02 4.67 -5.55
CA VAL A 144 4.42 3.77 -4.46
C VAL A 144 4.28 4.52 -3.15
N VAL A 145 3.46 4.02 -2.25
CA VAL A 145 3.26 4.59 -0.91
C VAL A 145 3.94 3.69 0.10
N LEU A 146 4.77 4.30 0.94
CA LEU A 146 5.48 3.65 2.01
C LEU A 146 5.00 4.19 3.34
N GLY A 147 4.77 3.29 4.29
CA GLY A 147 4.33 3.64 5.63
C GLY A 147 4.85 2.71 6.70
N VAL A 148 4.75 3.18 7.94
CA VAL A 148 5.10 2.42 9.14
C VAL A 148 3.81 2.03 9.83
N TYR A 149 3.70 0.74 10.17
CA TYR A 149 2.57 0.19 10.90
C TYR A 149 3.08 -0.42 12.19
N GLY A 150 2.58 0.05 13.34
CA GLY A 150 3.19 -0.24 14.64
C GLY A 150 3.22 -1.71 15.06
N SER A 151 2.50 -2.59 14.36
CA SER A 151 2.53 -4.04 14.60
C SER A 151 3.43 -4.81 13.62
N GLU A 152 4.18 -4.11 12.76
CA GLU A 152 5.14 -4.71 11.82
C GLU A 152 6.54 -4.05 11.94
N ASP A 153 7.59 -4.89 11.93
CA ASP A 153 8.99 -4.43 12.06
C ASP A 153 9.56 -3.81 10.77
N LEU A 154 8.89 -4.00 9.64
CA LEU A 154 9.32 -3.53 8.33
C LEU A 154 8.33 -2.48 7.81
N PRO A 155 8.75 -1.58 6.91
CA PRO A 155 7.83 -0.65 6.27
C PRO A 155 6.79 -1.43 5.44
N VAL A 156 5.56 -0.96 5.48
CA VAL A 156 4.45 -1.42 4.65
C VAL A 156 4.47 -0.61 3.36
N GLY A 157 4.37 -1.29 2.23
CA GLY A 157 4.34 -0.64 0.92
C GLY A 157 3.11 -1.04 0.13
N ALA A 158 2.59 -0.11 -0.66
CA ALA A 158 1.61 -0.39 -1.70
C ALA A 158 2.00 0.34 -2.97
N ARG A 159 1.75 -0.27 -4.13
CA ARG A 159 1.99 0.34 -5.43
C ARG A 159 0.80 0.21 -6.35
N ARG A 160 0.61 1.22 -7.19
CA ARG A 160 -0.39 1.19 -8.26
C ARG A 160 0.15 1.85 -9.51
N ARG A 161 0.04 1.13 -10.64
CA ARG A 161 0.47 1.57 -11.96
C ARG A 161 -0.69 2.16 -12.76
N PHE A 162 -0.43 3.28 -13.39
CA PHE A 162 -1.35 3.98 -14.28
C PHE A 162 -0.67 4.15 -15.64
N VAL A 163 -1.33 3.72 -16.71
CA VAL A 163 -0.86 3.92 -18.09
C VAL A 163 -1.22 5.34 -18.51
N VAL A 164 -0.28 6.00 -19.17
CA VAL A 164 -0.47 7.31 -19.78
C VAL A 164 -0.65 7.09 -21.27
N THR A 165 -1.80 7.49 -21.80
CA THR A 165 -2.10 7.41 -23.24
C THR A 165 -2.38 8.81 -23.80
N PRO A 166 -1.79 9.18 -24.94
CA PRO A 166 -2.16 10.41 -25.62
C PRO A 166 -3.61 10.32 -26.11
N ALA A 167 -4.44 11.29 -25.74
CA ALA A 167 -5.74 11.53 -26.35
C ALA A 167 -5.69 12.86 -27.11
N ALA A 168 -6.57 13.02 -28.11
CA ALA A 168 -6.52 14.03 -29.18
C ALA A 168 -6.17 15.48 -28.79
N ASP A 169 -6.35 15.87 -27.52
CA ASP A 169 -6.01 17.21 -27.01
C ASP A 169 -5.32 17.18 -25.62
N ARG A 170 -5.21 16.01 -24.96
CA ARG A 170 -4.70 15.88 -23.57
C ARG A 170 -4.14 14.48 -23.28
N LEU A 171 -3.22 14.38 -22.32
CA LEU A 171 -2.77 13.09 -21.78
C LEU A 171 -3.85 12.49 -20.87
N ARG A 172 -4.27 11.25 -21.16
CA ARG A 172 -5.20 10.49 -20.33
C ARG A 172 -4.45 9.47 -19.49
N LEU A 173 -4.78 9.44 -18.20
CA LEU A 173 -4.38 8.38 -17.28
C LEU A 173 -5.45 7.30 -17.26
N HIS A 174 -5.05 6.05 -17.33
CA HIS A 174 -5.92 4.91 -17.08
C HIS A 174 -5.21 3.97 -16.10
N GLY A 175 -5.94 3.42 -15.13
CA GLY A 175 -5.36 2.40 -14.26
C GLY A 175 -4.94 1.21 -15.13
N ALA A 176 -3.66 0.82 -15.10
CA ALA A 176 -3.20 -0.38 -15.79
C ALA A 176 -3.93 -1.62 -15.25
N THR A 177 -4.23 -1.58 -13.95
CA THR A 177 -5.01 -2.54 -13.19
C THR A 177 -6.03 -1.82 -12.31
N LEU A 178 -7.14 -2.50 -12.03
CA LEU A 178 -8.12 -2.06 -11.04
C LEU A 178 -7.53 -2.11 -9.61
N ASP A 179 -6.58 -3.01 -9.38
CA ASP A 179 -6.06 -3.32 -8.04
C ASP A 179 -4.77 -2.57 -7.67
N THR A 180 -4.70 -2.23 -6.38
CA THR A 180 -3.47 -1.76 -5.72
C THR A 180 -2.68 -2.95 -5.20
N GLU A 181 -1.46 -3.12 -5.69
CA GLU A 181 -0.60 -4.22 -5.27
C GLU A 181 0.05 -3.90 -3.93
N GLN A 182 -0.09 -4.81 -2.97
CA GLN A 182 0.56 -4.68 -1.65
C GLN A 182 1.95 -5.29 -1.71
N ILE A 183 2.96 -4.54 -1.28
CA ILE A 183 4.36 -4.99 -1.25
C ILE A 183 4.57 -5.83 0.01
N ARG A 184 4.37 -7.14 -0.14
CA ARG A 184 4.33 -8.10 0.96
C ARG A 184 5.62 -8.90 1.15
N LYS A 185 6.45 -9.03 0.11
CA LYS A 185 7.66 -9.84 0.18
C LYS A 185 8.72 -9.14 1.02
N LYS A 186 9.38 -9.90 1.92
CA LYS A 186 10.38 -9.36 2.85
C LYS A 186 11.54 -8.68 2.13
N ASP A 187 12.00 -9.26 1.02
CA ASP A 187 13.13 -8.72 0.25
C ASP A 187 12.76 -7.44 -0.51
N GLU A 188 11.55 -7.37 -1.07
CA GLU A 188 11.02 -6.13 -1.68
C GLU A 188 10.88 -5.02 -0.62
N ARG A 189 10.37 -5.35 0.57
CA ARG A 189 10.26 -4.40 1.69
C ARG A 189 11.63 -3.90 2.17
N ARG A 190 12.65 -4.76 2.17
CA ARG A 190 14.03 -4.37 2.48
C ARG A 190 14.64 -3.47 1.41
N LYS A 191 14.38 -3.76 0.13
CA LYS A 191 14.81 -2.89 -0.98
C LYS A 191 14.21 -1.50 -0.84
N LEU A 192 12.90 -1.40 -0.55
CA LEU A 192 12.25 -0.12 -0.31
C LEU A 192 12.86 0.65 0.88
N LEU A 193 13.24 -0.05 1.94
CA LEU A 193 13.92 0.56 3.07
C LEU A 193 15.30 1.09 2.69
N ALA A 194 16.06 0.37 1.84
CA ALA A 194 17.32 0.85 1.31
C ALA A 194 17.15 2.05 0.37
N ASP A 195 16.09 2.08 -0.44
CA ASP A 195 15.76 3.21 -1.32
C ASP A 195 15.37 4.45 -0.49
N LEU A 196 14.58 4.28 0.58
CA LEU A 196 14.24 5.34 1.54
C LEU A 196 15.47 5.92 2.25
N GLN A 197 16.45 5.07 2.60
CA GLN A 197 17.66 5.49 3.30
C GLN A 197 18.62 6.30 2.41
N ARG A 198 18.51 6.21 1.08
CA ARG A 198 19.32 7.03 0.15
C ARG A 198 18.80 8.45 -0.02
N ASP A 199 17.55 8.69 0.37
CA ASP A 199 16.82 9.96 0.19
C ASP A 199 16.74 10.81 1.49
N GLN A 200 17.27 10.31 2.61
CA GLN A 200 17.47 11.08 3.85
C GLN A 200 18.86 11.71 3.89
#